data_AF-A0AAN6VYZ8-F1
#
_entry.id   AF-A0AAN6VYZ8-F1
#
_cell.length_a   1.000
_cell.length_b   1.000
_cell.length_c   1.000
_cell.angle_alpha   90.00
_cell.angle_beta   90.00
_cell.angle_gamma   90.00
#
_symmetry.space_group_name_H-M   'P 1'
#
loop_
_entity.id
_entity.type
_entity.pdbx_description
1 polymer ?
#
loop_
_entity_poly.entity_id
_entity_poly.type
_entity_poly.pdbx_seq_one_letter_code
_entity_poly.pdbx_strand_id
1 'polypeptide(L)'
;MRHTLRRSCSACAKSKHSCDLGTPRCSRCIKRKVQCFYANEPLTGPPRGPSSTTAPPPSQNTIIPLGTRFASVDPFESYPQTRLPREHVQRLIHSFLHKIAFQYYPLDLSATSNPFLVSWWPLALGDPALFHVSLQTACLDEELLAQKGFQASTVLMADSVALLRQKVGDSTLAVQDGTMNSVITLAAIEFGKGNTRVSEMHVAGVKRLVSLRGGISAVRQTSPLTARMVSWVSLLIMGHPQFGTQDDAGIGDGIPPIPEWQLDTSNPGHEPSNLNIEFPVKNVFIRLGRVFQRAQSGIPFPNTRLHDLTCFAVHRLLLSAPNPAADSQSSPMTECIRYGVVLYMFIIQGPTYFSHAVIIDTLVTSFRLHLERLESTHQEVNAWLAAVGLVASTGTPHYQWFVERAHAVSASSRLRSWAEVLACIRSFLWLERPHSEDIFRPHWDIIFAPSNDLNATTTTTIDISQPITPRSLTIRVPPRGSPPRKNSGVLTSSTDIIGFG
;
A
#
# COMPACT_ATOMS: atom_id res chain seq x y z
N MET A 1 23.30 -40.11 -8.43
CA MET A 1 24.53 -39.80 -7.67
C MET A 1 24.63 -38.28 -7.52
N ARG A 2 24.81 -37.72 -6.32
CA ARG A 2 24.92 -36.26 -6.13
C ARG A 2 26.37 -35.80 -6.32
N HIS A 3 26.67 -35.11 -7.43
CA HIS A 3 27.97 -34.45 -7.62
C HIS A 3 28.02 -33.19 -6.76
N THR A 4 28.73 -33.25 -5.63
CA THR A 4 29.10 -32.05 -4.89
C THR A 4 30.19 -31.31 -5.66
N LEU A 5 30.05 -29.99 -5.82
CA LEU A 5 31.08 -29.10 -6.38
C LEU A 5 32.29 -29.06 -5.45
N ARG A 6 33.18 -30.04 -5.58
CA ARG A 6 34.41 -30.15 -4.78
C ARG A 6 35.34 -28.98 -5.09
N ARG A 7 35.45 -28.04 -4.15
CA ARG A 7 36.40 -26.92 -4.25
C ARG A 7 37.87 -27.38 -4.12
N SER A 8 38.15 -28.48 -3.42
CA SER A 8 39.52 -28.98 -3.19
C SER A 8 40.06 -29.89 -4.31
N CYS A 9 41.38 -29.85 -4.57
CA CYS A 9 42.04 -30.76 -5.50
C CYS A 9 41.89 -32.25 -5.12
N SER A 10 42.03 -33.14 -6.11
CA SER A 10 41.81 -34.59 -5.97
C SER A 10 42.68 -35.24 -4.89
N ALA A 11 43.94 -34.85 -4.76
CA ALA A 11 44.87 -35.40 -3.77
C ALA A 11 44.57 -34.95 -2.33
N CYS A 12 44.22 -33.67 -2.13
CA CYS A 12 43.74 -33.18 -0.83
C CYS A 12 42.40 -33.82 -0.45
N ALA A 13 41.47 -33.95 -1.40
CA ALA A 13 40.19 -34.62 -1.17
C ALA A 13 40.35 -36.10 -0.80
N LYS A 14 41.19 -36.86 -1.52
CA LYS A 14 41.51 -38.27 -1.20
C LYS A 14 42.15 -38.42 0.19
N SER A 15 42.97 -37.46 0.62
CA SER A 15 43.61 -37.48 1.94
C SER A 15 42.81 -36.79 3.05
N LYS A 16 41.54 -36.44 2.83
CA LYS A 16 40.66 -35.74 3.79
C LYS A 16 41.34 -34.51 4.42
N HIS A 17 41.97 -33.70 3.57
CA HIS A 17 42.80 -32.58 3.98
C HIS A 17 42.39 -31.29 3.28
N SER A 18 42.61 -30.16 3.95
CA SER A 18 42.43 -28.83 3.37
C SER A 18 43.34 -28.61 2.15
N CYS A 19 42.83 -27.82 1.20
CA CYS A 19 43.50 -27.44 -0.03
C CYS A 19 43.49 -25.91 -0.11
N ASP A 20 44.66 -25.30 -0.30
CA ASP A 20 44.87 -23.86 -0.41
C ASP A 20 44.53 -23.29 -1.81
N LEU A 21 43.97 -24.11 -2.69
CA LEU A 21 43.46 -23.76 -4.02
C LEU A 21 44.47 -23.13 -5.00
N GLY A 22 45.76 -23.13 -4.66
CA GLY A 22 46.82 -22.67 -5.56
C GLY A 22 46.79 -23.38 -6.91
N THR A 23 46.81 -22.58 -7.98
CA THR A 23 46.89 -22.99 -9.39
C THR A 23 48.31 -22.74 -9.90
N PRO A 24 48.94 -23.66 -10.65
CA PRO A 24 48.42 -24.96 -11.11
C PRO A 24 48.48 -26.08 -10.06
N ARG A 25 49.17 -25.89 -8.92
CA ARG A 25 49.29 -26.89 -7.85
C ARG A 25 49.17 -26.24 -6.47
N CYS A 26 48.40 -26.86 -5.58
CA CYS A 26 48.29 -26.37 -4.21
C CYS A 26 49.59 -26.61 -3.40
N SER A 27 49.89 -25.73 -2.44
CA SER A 27 51.10 -25.76 -1.61
C SER A 27 51.32 -27.11 -0.93
N ARG A 28 50.24 -27.77 -0.50
CA ARG A 28 50.31 -29.10 0.12
C ARG A 28 50.74 -30.20 -0.86
N CYS A 29 50.28 -30.15 -2.11
CA CYS A 29 50.68 -31.08 -3.16
C CYS A 29 52.10 -30.83 -3.67
N ILE A 30 52.54 -29.56 -3.69
CA ILE A 30 53.93 -29.19 -3.94
C ILE A 30 54.84 -29.80 -2.86
N LYS A 31 54.58 -29.51 -1.57
CA LYS A 31 55.39 -30.01 -0.45
C LYS A 31 55.44 -31.54 -0.37
N ARG A 32 54.35 -32.23 -0.67
CA ARG A 32 54.27 -33.70 -0.70
C ARG A 32 54.80 -34.34 -2.01
N LYS A 33 55.21 -33.55 -3.01
CA LYS A 33 55.60 -34.01 -4.36
C LYS A 33 54.57 -34.92 -5.05
N VAL A 34 53.26 -34.76 -4.75
CA VAL A 34 52.17 -35.54 -5.36
C VAL A 34 51.46 -34.76 -6.46
N GLN A 35 50.88 -35.46 -7.43
CA GLN A 35 50.10 -34.86 -8.52
C GLN A 35 48.91 -34.08 -7.95
N CYS A 36 48.75 -32.83 -8.39
CA CYS A 36 47.62 -31.98 -8.04
C CYS A 36 46.72 -31.88 -9.27
N PHE A 37 45.44 -32.20 -9.13
CA PHE A 37 44.48 -32.09 -10.22
C PHE A 37 43.15 -31.58 -9.65
N TYR A 38 42.59 -30.53 -10.25
CA TYR A 38 41.27 -30.02 -9.92
C TYR A 38 40.27 -30.62 -10.92
N ALA A 39 39.21 -31.27 -10.42
CA ALA A 39 38.22 -31.93 -11.27
C ALA A 39 37.23 -30.93 -11.92
N ASN A 40 37.13 -29.74 -11.35
CA ASN A 40 36.45 -28.58 -11.94
C ASN A 40 37.44 -27.41 -11.83
N GLU A 41 37.57 -26.61 -12.89
CA GLU A 41 38.48 -25.46 -12.90
C GLU A 41 37.89 -24.33 -12.02
N PRO A 42 38.62 -23.81 -11.00
CA PRO A 42 38.09 -22.74 -10.17
C PRO A 42 38.12 -21.40 -10.92
N LEU A 43 36.98 -20.70 -10.97
CA LEU A 43 36.92 -19.31 -11.43
C LEU A 43 37.89 -18.45 -10.59
N THR A 44 38.83 -17.80 -11.25
CA THR A 44 39.96 -17.09 -10.63
C THR A 44 39.52 -15.78 -9.96
N GLY A 45 39.73 -15.70 -8.65
CA GLY A 45 39.73 -14.44 -7.89
C GLY A 45 41.17 -14.00 -7.58
N PRO A 46 41.43 -12.69 -7.40
CA PRO A 46 42.80 -12.17 -7.22
C PRO A 46 43.42 -12.58 -5.87
N PRO A 47 44.77 -12.69 -5.80
CA PRO A 47 45.47 -13.24 -4.64
C PRO A 47 45.47 -12.28 -3.43
N ARG A 48 45.16 -12.80 -2.24
CA ARG A 48 45.39 -12.11 -0.96
C ARG A 48 46.80 -12.37 -0.45
N GLY A 49 47.51 -11.31 -0.07
CA GLY A 49 48.82 -11.39 0.59
C GLY A 49 48.76 -11.89 2.04
N PRO A 50 49.91 -12.23 2.65
CA PRO A 50 49.97 -12.82 3.99
C PRO A 50 49.83 -11.79 5.11
N SER A 51 48.77 -11.89 5.91
CA SER A 51 48.62 -11.15 7.18
C SER A 51 49.12 -12.01 8.35
N SER A 52 50.08 -11.50 9.10
CA SER A 52 50.67 -12.15 10.29
C SER A 52 49.69 -12.24 11.47
N THR A 53 49.74 -13.37 12.17
CA THR A 53 48.93 -13.64 13.37
C THR A 53 49.50 -12.97 14.61
N THR A 54 48.65 -12.36 15.43
CA THR A 54 48.93 -12.12 16.86
C THR A 54 47.60 -12.14 17.61
N ALA A 55 47.49 -12.97 18.64
CA ALA A 55 46.24 -13.21 19.37
C ALA A 55 46.47 -13.20 20.89
N PRO A 56 45.60 -12.57 21.69
CA PRO A 56 45.54 -12.75 23.15
C PRO A 56 44.68 -13.99 23.54
N PRO A 57 44.78 -14.48 24.79
CA PRO A 57 44.21 -15.76 25.24
C PRO A 57 42.70 -15.71 25.59
N PRO A 58 42.03 -16.88 25.71
CA PRO A 58 40.58 -16.97 25.84
C PRO A 58 40.08 -16.86 27.28
N SER A 59 38.84 -16.40 27.47
CA SER A 59 38.12 -16.57 28.73
C SER A 59 36.65 -16.98 28.54
N GLN A 60 36.33 -18.09 29.21
CA GLN A 60 35.00 -18.58 29.60
C GLN A 60 34.03 -19.08 28.50
N ASN A 61 33.87 -20.40 28.49
CA ASN A 61 32.79 -21.11 27.80
C ASN A 61 31.42 -20.69 28.32
N THR A 62 30.50 -20.36 27.41
CA THR A 62 29.07 -20.53 27.67
C THR A 62 28.48 -21.35 26.52
N ILE A 63 28.25 -22.64 26.77
CA ILE A 63 27.57 -23.51 25.81
C ILE A 63 26.09 -23.16 25.86
N ILE A 64 25.62 -22.37 24.89
CA ILE A 64 24.21 -22.04 24.70
C ILE A 64 23.65 -22.99 23.62
N PRO A 65 22.47 -23.62 23.82
CA PRO A 65 21.93 -24.58 22.87
C PRO A 65 21.74 -24.02 21.46
N LEU A 66 22.00 -24.85 20.46
CA LEU A 66 21.88 -24.51 19.03
C LEU A 66 20.40 -24.43 18.62
N GLY A 67 19.75 -23.31 18.93
CA GLY A 67 18.38 -22.99 18.54
C GLY A 67 17.99 -21.57 18.95
N THR A 68 17.22 -20.89 18.10
CA THR A 68 16.51 -19.63 18.42
C THR A 68 17.36 -18.33 18.51
N ARG A 69 18.43 -18.18 17.72
CA ARG A 69 19.02 -16.84 17.42
C ARG A 69 19.31 -16.64 15.93
N PHE A 70 18.62 -15.65 15.33
CA PHE A 70 18.84 -15.06 14.01
C PHE A 70 18.99 -16.02 12.80
N ALA A 71 17.85 -16.49 12.27
CA ALA A 71 17.81 -17.31 11.05
C ALA A 71 17.85 -16.53 9.71
N SER A 72 18.12 -15.21 9.73
CA SER A 72 18.17 -14.38 8.53
C SER A 72 19.23 -13.27 8.63
N VAL A 73 20.49 -13.69 8.68
CA VAL A 73 21.65 -12.81 8.46
C VAL A 73 22.29 -13.30 7.17
N ASP A 74 22.10 -12.58 6.05
CA ASP A 74 22.87 -12.88 4.83
C ASP A 74 24.36 -12.67 5.14
N PRO A 75 25.19 -13.74 5.14
CA PRO A 75 26.58 -13.61 5.49
C PRO A 75 27.41 -13.09 4.31
N PHE A 76 26.89 -13.15 3.07
CA PHE A 76 27.59 -12.84 1.84
C PHE A 76 27.31 -11.45 1.25
N GLU A 77 26.32 -10.73 1.79
CA GLU A 77 25.90 -9.39 1.30
C GLU A 77 25.51 -9.44 -0.18
N SER A 78 24.65 -10.40 -0.51
CA SER A 78 24.12 -10.71 -1.85
C SER A 78 23.09 -9.70 -2.34
N TYR A 79 23.02 -8.52 -1.70
CA TYR A 79 22.05 -7.46 -1.92
C TYR A 79 22.74 -6.18 -2.41
N PRO A 80 22.03 -5.26 -3.10
CA PRO A 80 22.61 -4.03 -3.63
C PRO A 80 23.33 -3.18 -2.55
N GLN A 81 24.51 -2.64 -2.89
CA GLN A 81 25.29 -1.83 -1.97
C GLN A 81 24.51 -0.59 -1.51
N THR A 82 24.70 -0.21 -0.23
CA THR A 82 24.12 0.99 0.36
C THR A 82 25.18 1.75 1.16
N ARG A 83 24.93 3.03 1.45
CA ARG A 83 25.77 3.85 2.33
C ARG A 83 25.48 3.64 3.83
N LEU A 84 24.51 2.80 4.19
CA LEU A 84 24.16 2.51 5.59
C LEU A 84 25.04 1.37 6.16
N PRO A 85 25.30 1.35 7.49
CA PRO A 85 26.01 0.23 8.12
C PRO A 85 25.30 -1.10 7.91
N ARG A 86 26.05 -2.18 7.65
CA ARG A 86 25.53 -3.55 7.39
C ARG A 86 24.45 -3.99 8.37
N GLU A 87 24.67 -3.82 9.68
CA GLU A 87 23.71 -4.21 10.71
C GLU A 87 22.38 -3.43 10.60
N HIS A 88 22.44 -2.17 10.19
CA HIS A 88 21.26 -1.36 9.96
C HIS A 88 20.49 -1.88 8.74
N VAL A 89 21.19 -2.12 7.63
CA VAL A 89 20.60 -2.72 6.42
C VAL A 89 19.92 -4.04 6.74
N GLN A 90 20.59 -4.95 7.47
CA GLN A 90 20.02 -6.24 7.84
C GLN A 90 18.76 -6.13 8.73
N ARG A 91 18.69 -5.14 9.65
CA ARG A 91 17.45 -4.85 10.40
C ARG A 91 16.34 -4.34 9.48
N LEU A 92 16.65 -3.42 8.57
CA LEU A 92 15.66 -2.89 7.61
C LEU A 92 15.14 -3.97 6.66
N ILE A 93 15.99 -4.91 6.20
CA ILE A 93 15.58 -6.10 5.45
C ILE A 93 14.58 -6.93 6.25
N HIS A 94 14.91 -7.24 7.51
CA HIS A 94 14.02 -8.01 8.39
C HIS A 94 12.69 -7.28 8.64
N SER A 95 12.73 -5.98 8.91
CA SER A 95 11.55 -5.13 9.10
C SER A 95 10.66 -5.09 7.84
N PHE A 96 11.26 -4.96 6.65
CA PHE A 96 10.53 -5.02 5.38
C PHE A 96 9.80 -6.37 5.21
N LEU A 97 10.53 -7.48 5.37
CA LEU A 97 10.02 -8.84 5.15
C LEU A 97 8.99 -9.31 6.18
N HIS A 98 9.11 -8.88 7.44
CA HIS A 98 8.25 -9.36 8.54
C HIS A 98 7.18 -8.36 8.99
N LYS A 99 7.24 -7.10 8.55
CA LYS A 99 6.26 -6.05 8.91
C LYS A 99 5.72 -5.32 7.67
N ILE A 100 6.58 -4.61 6.94
CA ILE A 100 6.11 -3.67 5.89
C ILE A 100 5.36 -4.39 4.76
N ALA A 101 5.85 -5.54 4.29
CA ALA A 101 5.21 -6.33 3.24
C ALA A 101 3.75 -6.71 3.56
N PHE A 102 3.45 -6.99 4.82
CA PHE A 102 2.10 -7.34 5.28
C PHE A 102 1.23 -6.09 5.54
N GLN A 103 1.83 -4.99 6.02
CA GLN A 103 1.13 -3.72 6.22
C GLN A 103 0.74 -3.04 4.90
N TYR A 104 1.61 -3.12 3.89
CA TYR A 104 1.37 -2.53 2.58
C TYR A 104 0.49 -3.43 1.70
N TYR A 105 0.44 -4.74 1.96
CA TYR A 105 -0.40 -5.68 1.22
C TYR A 105 -1.20 -6.62 2.15
N PRO A 106 -2.18 -6.09 2.90
CA PRO A 106 -3.03 -6.89 3.78
C PRO A 106 -4.00 -7.82 3.02
N LEU A 107 -4.04 -7.75 1.69
CA LEU A 107 -4.87 -8.59 0.84
C LEU A 107 -4.46 -10.07 0.90
N ASP A 108 -3.19 -10.36 1.21
CA ASP A 108 -2.67 -11.72 1.40
C ASP A 108 -1.66 -11.73 2.56
N LEU A 109 -2.01 -12.38 3.67
CA LEU A 109 -1.16 -12.49 4.86
C LEU A 109 -0.29 -13.76 4.86
N SER A 110 -0.34 -14.58 3.81
CA SER A 110 0.50 -15.77 3.68
C SER A 110 1.90 -15.40 3.20
N ALA A 111 2.92 -15.78 3.99
CA ALA A 111 4.32 -15.55 3.64
C ALA A 111 4.77 -16.28 2.35
N THR A 112 4.02 -17.29 1.89
CA THR A 112 4.34 -18.08 0.70
C THR A 112 3.65 -17.61 -0.59
N SER A 113 2.75 -16.62 -0.51
CA SER A 113 2.02 -16.09 -1.67
C SER A 113 1.91 -14.56 -1.71
N ASN A 114 2.16 -13.85 -0.60
CA ASN A 114 2.16 -12.39 -0.57
C ASN A 114 3.11 -11.81 -1.65
N PRO A 115 2.61 -11.02 -2.62
CA PRO A 115 3.40 -10.51 -3.74
C PRO A 115 4.60 -9.64 -3.35
N PHE A 116 4.59 -8.98 -2.18
CA PHE A 116 5.76 -8.24 -1.70
C PHE A 116 6.93 -9.17 -1.34
N LEU A 117 6.64 -10.40 -0.92
CA LEU A 117 7.64 -11.40 -0.57
C LEU A 117 8.05 -12.28 -1.75
N VAL A 118 7.08 -12.72 -2.56
CA VAL A 118 7.35 -13.69 -3.65
C VAL A 118 7.68 -13.05 -5.00
N SER A 119 7.47 -11.75 -5.18
CA SER A 119 7.73 -11.06 -6.45
C SER A 119 8.50 -9.75 -6.29
N TRP A 120 8.05 -8.85 -5.41
CA TRP A 120 8.72 -7.56 -5.19
C TRP A 120 10.11 -7.73 -4.59
N TRP A 121 10.25 -8.54 -3.53
CA TRP A 121 11.55 -8.71 -2.87
C TRP A 121 12.63 -9.35 -3.77
N PRO A 122 12.36 -10.44 -4.52
CA PRO A 122 13.29 -10.94 -5.54
C PRO A 122 13.65 -9.90 -6.61
N LEU A 123 12.67 -9.10 -7.06
CA LEU A 123 12.91 -8.01 -8.00
C LEU A 123 13.81 -6.92 -7.39
N ALA A 124 13.59 -6.57 -6.11
CA ALA A 124 14.38 -5.57 -5.39
C ALA A 124 15.83 -6.01 -5.22
N LEU A 125 16.10 -7.28 -4.93
CA LEU A 125 17.48 -7.81 -4.89
C LEU A 125 18.21 -7.67 -6.24
N GLY A 126 17.49 -7.69 -7.36
CA GLY A 126 18.03 -7.46 -8.70
C GLY A 126 18.02 -6.00 -9.18
N ASP A 127 17.34 -5.09 -8.48
CA ASP A 127 17.18 -3.68 -8.87
C ASP A 127 17.60 -2.75 -7.72
N PRO A 128 18.81 -2.14 -7.78
CA PRO A 128 19.30 -1.25 -6.74
C PRO A 128 18.36 -0.09 -6.40
N ALA A 129 17.63 0.48 -7.37
CA ALA A 129 16.69 1.56 -7.09
C ALA A 129 15.53 1.05 -6.24
N LEU A 130 14.96 -0.11 -6.61
CA LEU A 130 13.85 -0.72 -5.87
C LEU A 130 14.29 -1.21 -4.49
N PHE A 131 15.51 -1.73 -4.36
CA PHE A 131 16.09 -2.13 -3.08
C PHE A 131 16.16 -0.96 -2.09
N HIS A 132 16.76 0.16 -2.50
CA HIS A 132 16.92 1.33 -1.66
C HIS A 132 15.57 1.90 -1.21
N VAL A 133 14.59 1.99 -2.13
CA VAL A 133 13.22 2.42 -1.80
C VAL A 133 12.51 1.42 -0.86
N SER A 134 12.73 0.11 -1.05
CA SER A 134 12.15 -0.91 -0.16
C SER A 134 12.71 -0.82 1.27
N LEU A 135 14.02 -0.61 1.42
CA LEU A 135 14.62 -0.34 2.74
C LEU A 135 14.15 0.99 3.33
N GLN A 136 13.89 1.99 2.48
CA GLN A 136 13.44 3.31 2.90
C GLN A 136 12.07 3.25 3.59
N THR A 137 11.14 2.42 3.09
CA THR A 137 9.81 2.27 3.71
C THR A 137 9.91 1.71 5.13
N ALA A 138 10.74 0.68 5.35
CA ALA A 138 11.05 0.15 6.68
C ALA A 138 11.79 1.17 7.57
N CYS A 139 12.72 1.93 6.99
CA CYS A 139 13.50 2.93 7.72
C CYS A 139 12.63 4.10 8.20
N LEU A 140 11.68 4.56 7.37
CA LEU A 140 10.71 5.59 7.73
C LEU A 140 9.80 5.14 8.87
N ASP A 141 9.32 3.89 8.85
CA ASP A 141 8.54 3.33 9.95
C ASP A 141 9.33 3.30 11.27
N GLU A 142 10.58 2.84 11.25
CA GLU A 142 11.47 2.87 12.44
C GLU A 142 11.76 4.31 12.91
N GLU A 143 12.08 5.24 11.99
CA GLU A 143 12.41 6.64 12.31
C GLU A 143 11.19 7.43 12.83
N LEU A 144 9.99 7.18 12.28
CA LEU A 144 8.72 7.75 12.77
C LEU A 144 8.38 7.28 14.18
N LEU A 145 8.51 5.98 14.45
CA LEU A 145 8.30 5.40 15.78
C LEU A 145 9.32 5.90 16.81
N ALA A 146 10.57 6.11 16.38
CA ALA A 146 11.65 6.59 17.25
C ALA A 146 11.58 8.11 17.53
N GLN A 147 10.88 8.89 16.70
CA GLN A 147 10.82 10.36 16.76
C GLN A 147 12.21 11.06 16.74
N LYS A 148 13.19 10.45 16.05
CA LYS A 148 14.61 10.90 16.05
C LYS A 148 15.07 11.56 14.74
N GLY A 149 14.13 11.94 13.87
CA GLY A 149 14.41 12.52 12.56
C GLY A 149 14.67 11.48 11.48
N PHE A 150 14.94 11.94 10.25
CA PHE A 150 14.85 11.14 9.01
C PHE A 150 16.19 10.97 8.28
N GLN A 151 17.29 10.81 9.02
CA GLN A 151 18.63 10.86 8.42
C GLN A 151 18.94 9.64 7.53
N ALA A 152 18.59 8.43 7.98
CA ALA A 152 18.89 7.22 7.23
C ALA A 152 17.94 7.03 6.04
N SER A 153 16.65 7.37 6.20
CA SER A 153 15.71 7.38 5.07
C SER A 153 16.01 8.46 4.04
N THR A 154 16.67 9.57 4.42
CA THR A 154 17.15 10.60 3.47
C THR A 154 18.37 10.12 2.67
N VAL A 155 19.26 9.32 3.27
CA VAL A 155 20.37 8.68 2.54
C VAL A 155 19.85 7.72 1.47
N LEU A 156 18.90 6.84 1.84
CA LEU A 156 18.24 5.92 0.90
C LEU A 156 17.40 6.67 -0.17
N MET A 157 16.83 7.83 0.18
CA MET A 157 16.16 8.71 -0.79
C MET A 157 17.12 9.20 -1.87
N ALA A 158 18.25 9.75 -1.46
CA ALA A 158 19.22 10.34 -2.38
C ALA A 158 19.81 9.27 -3.33
N ASP A 159 20.09 8.08 -2.80
CA ASP A 159 20.62 6.96 -3.59
C ASP A 159 19.59 6.44 -4.60
N SER A 160 18.35 6.21 -4.18
CA SER A 160 17.28 5.75 -5.08
C SER A 160 16.95 6.78 -6.17
N VAL A 161 16.90 8.08 -5.85
CA VAL A 161 16.68 9.14 -6.85
C VAL A 161 17.84 9.25 -7.84
N ALA A 162 19.09 9.10 -7.38
CA ALA A 162 20.26 9.09 -8.25
C ALA A 162 20.26 7.90 -9.23
N LEU A 163 19.95 6.70 -8.72
CA LEU A 163 19.81 5.48 -9.52
C LEU A 163 18.64 5.61 -10.53
N LEU A 164 17.48 6.11 -10.08
CA LEU A 164 16.33 6.35 -10.96
C LEU A 164 16.66 7.32 -12.09
N ARG A 165 17.41 8.40 -11.82
CA ARG A 165 17.83 9.35 -12.86
C ARG A 165 18.65 8.68 -13.96
N GLN A 166 19.49 7.70 -13.61
CA GLN A 166 20.22 6.90 -14.59
C GLN A 166 19.26 5.96 -15.35
N LYS A 167 18.37 5.24 -14.65
CA LYS A 167 17.41 4.32 -15.27
C LYS A 167 16.44 5.00 -16.25
N VAL A 168 15.93 6.20 -15.94
CA VAL A 168 14.99 6.91 -16.85
C VAL A 168 15.68 7.54 -18.07
N GLY A 169 17.01 7.60 -18.09
CA GLY A 169 17.80 8.00 -19.26
C GLY A 169 17.95 6.90 -20.31
N ASP A 170 17.75 5.64 -19.94
CA ASP A 170 17.78 4.47 -20.83
C ASP A 170 16.35 3.99 -21.11
N SER A 171 15.97 3.90 -22.39
CA SER A 171 14.59 3.55 -22.78
C SER A 171 14.15 2.14 -22.34
N THR A 172 15.09 1.20 -22.19
CA THR A 172 14.82 -0.17 -21.76
C THR A 172 14.70 -0.27 -20.24
N LEU A 173 15.55 0.44 -19.50
CA LEU A 173 15.52 0.47 -18.04
C LEU A 173 14.34 1.32 -17.51
N ALA A 174 13.98 2.39 -18.20
CA ALA A 174 12.89 3.30 -17.82
C ALA A 174 11.55 2.57 -17.65
N VAL A 175 11.24 1.62 -18.54
CA VAL A 175 9.95 0.91 -18.56
C VAL A 175 9.91 -0.33 -17.66
N GLN A 176 11.00 -0.70 -16.98
CA GLN A 176 11.02 -1.87 -16.09
C GLN A 176 10.09 -1.73 -14.88
N ASP A 177 9.59 -2.87 -14.39
CA ASP A 177 8.77 -2.96 -13.17
C ASP A 177 9.41 -2.24 -11.99
N GLY A 178 10.70 -2.52 -11.73
CA GLY A 178 11.40 -1.95 -10.59
C GLY A 178 11.54 -0.42 -10.67
N THR A 179 11.65 0.14 -11.87
CA THR A 179 11.63 1.59 -12.10
C THR A 179 10.26 2.18 -11.77
N MET A 180 9.18 1.60 -12.28
CA MET A 180 7.81 2.06 -11.99
C MET A 180 7.47 1.94 -10.51
N ASN A 181 7.79 0.80 -9.90
CA ASN A 181 7.58 0.50 -8.47
C ASN A 181 8.37 1.43 -7.55
N SER A 182 9.62 1.75 -7.90
CA SER A 182 10.40 2.75 -7.18
C SER A 182 9.75 4.14 -7.28
N VAL A 183 9.40 4.60 -8.48
CA VAL A 183 8.82 5.95 -8.68
C VAL A 183 7.49 6.11 -7.94
N ILE A 184 6.57 5.13 -8.00
CA ILE A 184 5.29 5.24 -7.29
C ILE A 184 5.45 5.15 -5.77
N THR A 185 6.40 4.35 -5.26
CA THR A 185 6.66 4.28 -3.82
C THR A 185 7.31 5.56 -3.31
N LEU A 186 8.21 6.18 -4.08
CA LEU A 186 8.73 7.51 -3.77
C LEU A 186 7.62 8.57 -3.76
N ALA A 187 6.65 8.50 -4.68
CA ALA A 187 5.49 9.37 -4.66
C ALA A 187 4.70 9.25 -3.34
N ALA A 188 4.44 8.02 -2.88
CA ALA A 188 3.73 7.77 -1.62
C ALA A 188 4.52 8.25 -0.39
N ILE A 189 5.84 8.04 -0.38
CA ILE A 189 6.72 8.51 0.69
C ILE A 189 6.70 10.04 0.78
N GLU A 190 6.84 10.74 -0.34
CA GLU A 190 6.86 12.20 -0.36
C GLU A 190 5.48 12.80 -0.04
N PHE A 191 4.40 12.17 -0.50
CA PHE A 191 3.04 12.56 -0.11
C PHE A 191 2.83 12.39 1.41
N GLY A 192 3.28 11.27 1.99
CA GLY A 192 3.21 11.02 3.43
C GLY A 192 4.04 11.99 4.30
N LYS A 193 5.06 12.65 3.72
CA LYS A 193 5.80 13.75 4.35
C LYS A 193 5.15 15.14 4.17
N GLY A 194 4.08 15.24 3.38
CA GLY A 194 3.44 16.50 3.00
C GLY A 194 4.06 17.20 1.78
N ASN A 195 5.02 16.58 1.09
CA ASN A 195 5.67 17.13 -0.10
C ASN A 195 4.83 16.90 -1.36
N THR A 196 3.59 17.39 -1.36
CA THR A 196 2.57 17.13 -2.41
C THR A 196 3.10 17.36 -3.82
N ARG A 197 3.67 18.54 -4.11
CA ARG A 197 4.25 18.88 -5.43
C ARG A 197 5.32 17.88 -5.92
N VAL A 198 6.09 17.28 -5.01
CA VAL A 198 7.11 16.27 -5.35
C VAL A 198 6.42 14.93 -5.66
N SER A 199 5.40 14.56 -4.88
CA SER A 199 4.59 13.36 -5.17
C SER A 199 3.83 13.46 -6.49
N GLU A 200 3.25 14.62 -6.82
CA GLU A 200 2.60 14.91 -8.11
C GLU A 200 3.58 14.75 -9.28
N MET A 201 4.80 15.27 -9.14
CA MET A 201 5.88 15.10 -10.13
C MET A 201 6.23 13.61 -10.33
N HIS A 202 6.31 12.82 -9.25
CA HIS A 202 6.55 11.38 -9.36
C HIS A 202 5.35 10.64 -10.00
N VAL A 203 4.11 11.00 -9.68
CA VAL A 203 2.90 10.45 -10.34
C VAL A 203 2.90 10.78 -11.83
N ALA A 204 3.18 12.03 -12.22
CA ALA A 204 3.33 12.41 -13.63
C ALA A 204 4.45 11.63 -14.33
N GLY A 205 5.57 11.40 -13.63
CA GLY A 205 6.67 10.55 -14.08
C GLY A 205 6.24 9.11 -14.37
N VAL A 206 5.63 8.43 -13.40
CA VAL A 206 5.23 7.02 -13.59
C VAL A 206 4.11 6.88 -14.63
N LYS A 207 3.17 7.83 -14.74
CA LYS A 207 2.19 7.86 -15.84
C LYS A 207 2.88 7.84 -17.21
N ARG A 208 3.93 8.66 -17.40
CA ARG A 208 4.71 8.66 -18.66
C ARG A 208 5.42 7.33 -18.90
N LEU A 209 5.97 6.69 -17.87
CA LEU A 209 6.60 5.36 -18.00
C LEU A 209 5.56 4.30 -18.39
N VAL A 210 4.35 4.34 -17.81
CA VAL A 210 3.23 3.45 -18.18
C VAL A 210 2.82 3.66 -19.63
N SER A 211 2.69 4.91 -20.09
CA SER A 211 2.40 5.21 -21.51
C SER A 211 3.48 4.68 -22.45
N LEU A 212 4.77 4.83 -22.11
CA LEU A 212 5.89 4.29 -22.90
C LEU A 212 5.88 2.75 -23.00
N ARG A 213 5.26 2.06 -22.02
CA ARG A 213 5.09 0.60 -22.02
C ARG A 213 3.81 0.12 -22.71
N GLY A 214 3.01 1.02 -23.29
CA GLY A 214 1.76 0.69 -23.97
C GLY A 214 0.51 0.70 -23.07
N GLY A 215 0.53 1.45 -21.97
CA GLY A 215 -0.64 1.65 -21.10
C GLY A 215 -0.69 0.70 -19.90
N ILE A 216 -1.64 0.94 -18.99
CA ILE A 216 -1.71 0.23 -17.71
C ILE A 216 -2.11 -1.25 -17.88
N SER A 217 -2.89 -1.56 -18.93
CA SER A 217 -3.18 -2.94 -19.33
C SER A 217 -1.92 -3.71 -19.75
N ALA A 218 -1.01 -3.10 -20.51
CA ALA A 218 0.27 -3.72 -20.92
C ALA A 218 1.18 -3.98 -19.71
N VAL A 219 1.26 -3.04 -18.76
CA VAL A 219 1.96 -3.26 -17.47
C VAL A 219 1.38 -4.49 -16.76
N ARG A 220 0.05 -4.57 -16.65
CA ARG A 220 -0.68 -5.63 -15.92
C ARG A 220 -0.43 -7.03 -16.49
N GLN A 221 -0.27 -7.17 -17.81
CA GLN A 221 0.02 -8.47 -18.45
C GLN A 221 1.34 -9.07 -17.97
N THR A 222 2.37 -8.22 -17.83
CA THR A 222 3.69 -8.64 -17.33
C THR A 222 3.83 -8.58 -15.81
N SER A 223 3.09 -7.70 -15.14
CA SER A 223 3.28 -7.36 -13.74
C SER A 223 1.99 -6.88 -13.05
N PRO A 224 1.12 -7.81 -12.62
CA PRO A 224 -0.14 -7.47 -11.98
C PRO A 224 0.01 -6.66 -10.69
N LEU A 225 1.11 -6.85 -9.93
CA LEU A 225 1.39 -6.07 -8.72
C LEU A 225 1.71 -4.61 -9.08
N THR A 226 2.64 -4.38 -10.00
CA THR A 226 3.03 -3.04 -10.47
C THR A 226 1.82 -2.28 -11.00
N ALA A 227 0.97 -2.92 -11.83
CA ALA A 227 -0.22 -2.27 -12.35
C ALA A 227 -1.21 -1.86 -11.27
N ARG A 228 -1.47 -2.71 -10.26
CA ARG A 228 -2.35 -2.37 -9.12
C ARG A 228 -1.79 -1.24 -8.28
N MET A 229 -0.50 -1.30 -7.93
CA MET A 229 0.11 -0.27 -7.08
C MET A 229 0.18 1.07 -7.81
N VAL A 230 0.58 1.09 -9.07
CA VAL A 230 0.65 2.31 -9.88
C VAL A 230 -0.73 2.94 -10.06
N SER A 231 -1.79 2.17 -10.38
CA SER A 231 -3.13 2.74 -10.53
C SER A 231 -3.71 3.22 -9.19
N TRP A 232 -3.61 2.41 -8.13
CA TRP A 232 -4.23 2.70 -6.84
C TRP A 232 -3.52 3.86 -6.11
N VAL A 233 -2.20 3.81 -5.96
CA VAL A 233 -1.45 4.86 -5.24
C VAL A 233 -1.51 6.20 -5.98
N SER A 234 -1.56 6.20 -7.32
CA SER A 234 -1.74 7.44 -8.10
C SER A 234 -3.11 8.09 -7.86
N LEU A 235 -4.18 7.29 -7.68
CA LEU A 235 -5.49 7.78 -7.27
C LEU A 235 -5.43 8.36 -5.84
N LEU A 236 -4.83 7.65 -4.88
CA LEU A 236 -4.74 8.08 -3.48
C LEU A 236 -4.00 9.42 -3.30
N ILE A 237 -2.87 9.59 -3.99
CA ILE A 237 -2.02 10.80 -3.92
C ILE A 237 -2.74 12.00 -4.55
N MET A 238 -3.34 11.81 -5.72
CA MET A 238 -3.91 12.92 -6.49
C MET A 238 -5.35 13.26 -6.09
N GLY A 239 -6.02 12.41 -5.30
CA GLY A 239 -7.45 12.55 -4.97
C GLY A 239 -8.40 12.27 -6.14
N HIS A 240 -7.89 12.00 -7.35
CA HIS A 240 -8.69 11.73 -8.55
C HIS A 240 -8.01 10.71 -9.48
N PRO A 241 -8.78 9.98 -10.32
CA PRO A 241 -8.26 8.97 -11.24
C PRO A 241 -7.16 9.50 -12.16
N GLN A 242 -6.08 8.72 -12.29
CA GLN A 242 -4.95 9.04 -13.17
C GLN A 242 -4.90 8.19 -14.44
N PHE A 243 -5.65 7.09 -14.47
CA PHE A 243 -5.74 6.15 -15.58
C PHE A 243 -7.22 5.93 -15.93
N GLY A 244 -7.51 5.77 -17.22
CA GLY A 244 -8.84 5.37 -17.67
C GLY A 244 -9.20 3.95 -17.23
N THR A 245 -10.48 3.59 -17.33
CA THR A 245 -10.91 2.18 -17.31
C THR A 245 -11.12 1.68 -18.73
N GLN A 246 -10.99 0.37 -18.96
CA GLN A 246 -11.60 -0.27 -20.12
C GLN A 246 -13.14 -0.10 -20.10
N ASP A 247 -13.82 -0.45 -21.18
CA ASP A 247 -15.29 -0.48 -21.24
C ASP A 247 -15.89 -1.68 -20.47
N ASP A 248 -17.20 -1.92 -20.59
CA ASP A 248 -17.87 -3.07 -19.96
C ASP A 248 -17.53 -4.43 -20.59
N ALA A 249 -17.07 -4.44 -21.84
CA ALA A 249 -16.62 -5.63 -22.54
C ALA A 249 -15.14 -5.96 -22.28
N GLY A 250 -14.40 -5.08 -21.58
CA GLY A 250 -12.96 -5.21 -21.34
C GLY A 250 -12.11 -4.74 -22.54
N ILE A 251 -12.65 -3.85 -23.36
CA ILE A 251 -11.97 -3.26 -24.51
C ILE A 251 -11.36 -1.91 -24.08
N GLY A 252 -10.13 -1.64 -24.53
CA GLY A 252 -9.36 -0.42 -24.22
C GLY A 252 -8.01 -0.71 -23.54
N ASP A 253 -7.25 0.34 -23.24
CA ASP A 253 -5.90 0.31 -22.67
C ASP A 253 -5.84 0.59 -21.15
N GLY A 254 -6.97 1.02 -20.57
CA GLY A 254 -7.15 1.36 -19.16
C GLY A 254 -7.17 0.16 -18.19
N ILE A 255 -7.61 0.42 -16.96
CA ILE A 255 -7.80 -0.58 -15.92
C ILE A 255 -8.91 -1.55 -16.36
N PRO A 256 -8.67 -2.87 -16.39
CA PRO A 256 -9.67 -3.84 -16.83
C PRO A 256 -10.71 -4.15 -15.76
N PRO A 257 -11.95 -4.52 -16.15
CA PRO A 257 -12.91 -5.12 -15.23
C PRO A 257 -12.43 -6.49 -14.73
N ILE A 258 -13.01 -6.97 -13.63
CA ILE A 258 -12.90 -8.38 -13.25
C ILE A 258 -13.84 -9.24 -14.13
N PRO A 259 -13.55 -10.53 -14.37
CA PRO A 259 -14.43 -11.41 -15.16
C PRO A 259 -15.90 -11.42 -14.68
N GLU A 260 -16.12 -11.36 -13.37
CA GLU A 260 -17.44 -11.37 -12.75
C GLU A 260 -18.30 -10.15 -13.12
N TRP A 261 -17.67 -9.03 -13.50
CA TRP A 261 -18.32 -7.81 -13.99
C TRP A 261 -18.89 -7.96 -15.41
N GLN A 262 -18.21 -8.78 -16.23
CA GLN A 262 -18.52 -9.00 -17.64
C GLN A 262 -19.64 -10.06 -17.81
N LEU A 263 -19.90 -10.86 -16.78
CA LEU A 263 -21.00 -11.83 -16.77
C LEU A 263 -22.37 -11.12 -16.78
N ASP A 264 -23.24 -11.56 -17.70
CA ASP A 264 -24.60 -11.04 -17.98
C ASP A 264 -24.69 -9.56 -18.39
N THR A 265 -24.11 -9.22 -19.54
CA THR A 265 -24.49 -8.02 -20.31
C THR A 265 -25.91 -8.11 -20.89
N SER A 266 -26.47 -9.31 -21.02
CA SER A 266 -27.58 -9.59 -21.94
C SER A 266 -28.92 -9.90 -21.26
N ASN A 267 -28.97 -9.91 -19.93
CA ASN A 267 -30.17 -10.31 -19.18
C ASN A 267 -30.69 -9.15 -18.31
N PRO A 268 -31.88 -8.60 -18.56
CA PRO A 268 -32.49 -7.54 -17.75
C PRO A 268 -33.12 -8.11 -16.46
N GLY A 269 -32.33 -8.87 -15.71
CA GLY A 269 -32.71 -9.33 -14.37
C GLY A 269 -32.78 -8.15 -13.40
N HIS A 270 -33.97 -8.00 -12.79
CA HIS A 270 -34.39 -6.97 -11.83
C HIS A 270 -33.53 -5.70 -11.82
N GLU A 271 -33.84 -4.77 -12.73
CA GLU A 271 -33.48 -3.39 -12.49
C GLU A 271 -34.07 -2.96 -11.13
N PRO A 272 -33.32 -2.22 -10.29
CA PRO A 272 -33.89 -1.51 -9.15
C PRO A 272 -34.71 -0.34 -9.71
N SER A 273 -35.98 -0.61 -10.04
CA SER A 273 -36.84 0.17 -10.95
C SER A 273 -37.08 1.64 -10.59
N ASN A 274 -36.61 2.11 -9.43
CA ASN A 274 -37.05 3.36 -8.81
C ASN A 274 -35.94 4.42 -8.64
N LEU A 275 -34.66 4.11 -8.92
CA LEU A 275 -33.59 5.13 -8.85
C LEU A 275 -33.48 5.93 -10.15
N ASN A 276 -33.98 7.17 -10.11
CA ASN A 276 -33.76 8.16 -11.15
C ASN A 276 -32.35 8.77 -11.03
N ILE A 277 -31.35 8.05 -11.55
CA ILE A 277 -29.93 8.44 -11.57
C ILE A 277 -29.32 8.27 -12.96
N GLU A 278 -28.24 9.00 -13.22
CA GLU A 278 -27.57 8.99 -14.53
C GLU A 278 -26.94 7.63 -14.87
N PHE A 279 -26.97 7.28 -16.16
CA PHE A 279 -26.55 5.97 -16.66
C PHE A 279 -25.15 5.51 -16.21
N PRO A 280 -24.08 6.34 -16.20
CA PRO A 280 -22.75 5.88 -15.79
C PRO A 280 -22.72 5.35 -14.35
N VAL A 281 -23.44 6.01 -13.44
CA VAL A 281 -23.54 5.60 -12.02
C VAL A 281 -24.49 4.41 -11.89
N LYS A 282 -25.63 4.44 -12.60
CA LYS A 282 -26.60 3.32 -12.62
C LYS A 282 -25.97 2.00 -13.08
N ASN A 283 -25.19 2.03 -14.16
CA ASN A 283 -24.50 0.86 -14.71
C ASN A 283 -23.52 0.24 -13.70
N VAL A 284 -22.71 1.07 -13.04
CA VAL A 284 -21.79 0.59 -11.99
C VAL A 284 -22.56 0.00 -10.82
N PHE A 285 -23.61 0.68 -10.34
CA PHE A 285 -24.44 0.20 -9.23
C PHE A 285 -25.05 -1.19 -9.51
N ILE A 286 -25.72 -1.36 -10.66
CA ILE A 286 -26.35 -2.62 -11.05
C ILE A 286 -25.33 -3.75 -11.18
N ARG A 287 -24.16 -3.48 -11.78
CA ARG A 287 -23.12 -4.49 -11.95
C ARG A 287 -22.46 -4.89 -10.64
N LEU A 288 -22.23 -3.95 -9.72
CA LEU A 288 -21.78 -4.28 -8.36
C LEU A 288 -22.80 -5.16 -7.63
N GLY A 289 -24.09 -4.83 -7.69
CA GLY A 289 -25.16 -5.68 -7.13
C GLY A 289 -25.12 -7.11 -7.66
N ARG A 290 -24.98 -7.30 -8.98
CA ARG A 290 -24.85 -8.63 -9.61
C ARG A 290 -23.57 -9.36 -9.18
N VAL A 291 -22.43 -8.68 -9.10
CA VAL A 291 -21.16 -9.26 -8.62
C VAL A 291 -21.28 -9.71 -7.16
N PHE A 292 -21.89 -8.89 -6.30
CA PHE A 292 -22.07 -9.20 -4.89
C PHE A 292 -23.06 -10.34 -4.67
N GLN A 293 -24.16 -10.41 -5.43
CA GLN A 293 -25.10 -11.53 -5.40
C GLN A 293 -24.42 -12.85 -5.80
N ARG A 294 -23.56 -12.83 -6.83
CA ARG A 294 -22.77 -14.02 -7.23
C ARG A 294 -21.77 -14.43 -6.14
N ALA A 295 -21.14 -13.47 -5.46
CA ALA A 295 -20.24 -13.73 -4.34
C ALA A 295 -20.91 -14.43 -3.14
N GLN A 296 -22.23 -14.33 -3.00
CA GLN A 296 -23.01 -15.05 -1.98
C GLN A 296 -23.17 -16.56 -2.27
N SER A 297 -22.78 -17.05 -3.45
CA SER A 297 -22.96 -18.46 -3.88
C SER A 297 -21.99 -19.46 -3.23
N GLY A 298 -21.49 -19.17 -2.02
CA GLY A 298 -20.66 -20.06 -1.20
C GLY A 298 -19.18 -20.15 -1.55
N ILE A 299 -18.72 -19.51 -2.63
CA ILE A 299 -17.29 -19.42 -2.99
C ILE A 299 -16.69 -18.15 -2.38
N PRO A 300 -15.64 -18.23 -1.54
CA PRO A 300 -15.02 -17.05 -0.94
C PRO A 300 -14.49 -16.08 -2.00
N PHE A 301 -14.98 -14.83 -1.98
CA PHE A 301 -14.55 -13.79 -2.91
C PHE A 301 -13.14 -13.28 -2.53
N PRO A 302 -12.08 -13.50 -3.33
CA PRO A 302 -10.71 -13.21 -2.89
C PRO A 302 -10.44 -11.72 -2.71
N ASN A 303 -9.69 -11.34 -1.67
CA ASN A 303 -9.32 -9.95 -1.39
C ASN A 303 -8.63 -9.25 -2.58
N THR A 304 -7.83 -9.98 -3.36
CA THR A 304 -7.18 -9.46 -4.57
C THR A 304 -8.16 -9.21 -5.72
N ARG A 305 -9.25 -9.98 -5.80
CA ARG A 305 -10.37 -9.74 -6.73
C ARG A 305 -11.22 -8.56 -6.26
N LEU A 306 -11.41 -8.40 -4.95
CA LEU A 306 -12.06 -7.22 -4.39
C LEU A 306 -11.27 -5.94 -4.65
N HIS A 307 -9.94 -5.96 -4.47
CA HIS A 307 -9.10 -4.82 -4.85
C HIS A 307 -9.21 -4.50 -6.35
N ASP A 308 -9.18 -5.51 -7.24
CA ASP A 308 -9.34 -5.27 -8.68
C ASP A 308 -10.72 -4.66 -9.01
N LEU A 309 -11.80 -5.16 -8.38
CA LEU A 309 -13.16 -4.63 -8.51
C LEU A 309 -13.26 -3.19 -8.02
N THR A 310 -12.76 -2.91 -6.81
CA THR A 310 -12.75 -1.59 -6.19
C THR A 310 -11.95 -0.60 -7.02
N CYS A 311 -10.74 -0.97 -7.43
CA CYS A 311 -9.89 -0.14 -8.28
C CYS A 311 -10.62 0.25 -9.57
N PHE A 312 -11.27 -0.70 -10.24
CA PHE A 312 -12.04 -0.44 -11.46
C PHE A 312 -13.28 0.43 -11.21
N ALA A 313 -14.13 0.06 -10.24
CA ALA A 313 -15.40 0.74 -9.96
C ALA A 313 -15.17 2.18 -9.47
N VAL A 314 -14.20 2.41 -8.59
CA VAL A 314 -13.85 3.75 -8.08
C VAL A 314 -13.30 4.63 -9.19
N HIS A 315 -12.37 4.11 -10.02
CA HIS A 315 -11.85 4.88 -11.15
C HIS A 315 -12.98 5.26 -12.12
N ARG A 316 -13.85 4.32 -12.48
CA ARG A 316 -14.97 4.58 -13.39
C ARG A 316 -15.97 5.60 -12.84
N LEU A 317 -16.37 5.47 -11.57
CA LEU A 317 -17.31 6.40 -10.94
C LEU A 317 -16.74 7.82 -10.88
N LEU A 318 -15.49 7.98 -10.45
CA LEU A 318 -14.86 9.29 -10.35
C LEU A 318 -14.51 9.90 -11.73
N LEU A 319 -14.21 9.08 -12.75
CA LEU A 319 -14.10 9.54 -14.14
C LEU A 319 -15.44 9.95 -14.75
N SER A 320 -16.56 9.43 -14.23
CA SER A 320 -17.91 9.79 -14.70
C SER A 320 -18.47 11.08 -14.08
N ALA A 321 -17.68 11.75 -13.21
CA ALA A 321 -18.13 12.97 -12.55
C ALA A 321 -18.24 14.14 -13.53
N PRO A 322 -19.27 15.00 -13.41
CA PRO A 322 -19.37 16.20 -14.23
C PRO A 322 -18.18 17.12 -13.94
N ASN A 323 -17.63 17.72 -14.99
CA ASN A 323 -16.58 18.72 -14.83
C ASN A 323 -17.15 19.93 -14.07
N PRO A 324 -16.53 20.40 -12.97
CA PRO A 324 -16.99 21.61 -12.25
C PRO A 324 -17.09 22.87 -13.12
N ALA A 325 -16.41 22.89 -14.28
CA ALA A 325 -16.47 23.97 -15.26
C ALA A 325 -17.56 23.80 -16.34
N ALA A 326 -18.43 22.79 -16.25
CA ALA A 326 -19.56 22.59 -17.15
C ALA A 326 -20.89 22.87 -16.42
N ASP A 327 -21.79 23.61 -17.05
CA ASP A 327 -23.07 24.07 -16.44
C ASP A 327 -24.05 22.93 -16.11
N SER A 328 -23.79 21.71 -16.54
CA SER A 328 -24.60 20.52 -16.24
C SER A 328 -24.34 20.00 -14.82
N GLN A 329 -25.11 20.50 -13.84
CA GLN A 329 -25.15 19.92 -12.50
C GLN A 329 -25.86 18.55 -12.53
N SER A 330 -25.14 17.49 -12.20
CA SER A 330 -25.72 16.17 -11.92
C SER A 330 -26.68 16.22 -10.73
N SER A 331 -27.69 15.35 -10.73
CA SER A 331 -28.70 15.34 -9.67
C SER A 331 -28.10 14.97 -8.30
N PRO A 332 -28.57 15.56 -7.17
CA PRO A 332 -28.06 15.22 -5.84
C PRO A 332 -28.12 13.71 -5.54
N MET A 333 -29.16 13.01 -6.03
CA MET A 333 -29.24 11.56 -5.93
C MET A 333 -28.09 10.85 -6.66
N THR A 334 -27.77 11.25 -7.89
CA THR A 334 -26.68 10.64 -8.67
C THR A 334 -25.35 10.79 -7.94
N GLU A 335 -25.09 11.96 -7.36
CA GLU A 335 -23.89 12.21 -6.56
C GLU A 335 -23.87 11.43 -5.25
N CYS A 336 -24.99 11.38 -4.52
CA CYS A 336 -25.11 10.56 -3.31
C CYS A 336 -24.83 9.09 -3.59
N ILE A 337 -25.38 8.52 -4.67
CA ILE A 337 -25.08 7.14 -5.07
C ILE A 337 -23.63 7.00 -5.53
N ARG A 338 -23.07 7.95 -6.31
CA ARG A 338 -21.67 7.90 -6.76
C ARG A 338 -20.70 7.90 -5.58
N TYR A 339 -20.76 8.90 -4.72
CA TYR A 339 -19.86 9.01 -3.57
C TYR A 339 -20.13 7.91 -2.54
N GLY A 340 -21.40 7.56 -2.29
CA GLY A 340 -21.76 6.44 -1.43
C GLY A 340 -21.17 5.12 -1.91
N VAL A 341 -21.26 4.80 -3.20
CA VAL A 341 -20.65 3.57 -3.75
C VAL A 341 -19.13 3.64 -3.68
N VAL A 342 -18.49 4.76 -4.03
CA VAL A 342 -17.04 4.91 -3.90
C VAL A 342 -16.57 4.68 -2.45
N LEU A 343 -17.21 5.32 -1.48
CA LEU A 343 -16.92 5.16 -0.05
C LEU A 343 -17.19 3.73 0.42
N TYR A 344 -18.28 3.10 0.00
CA TYR A 344 -18.56 1.70 0.31
C TYR A 344 -17.47 0.76 -0.20
N MET A 345 -16.98 0.95 -1.44
CA MET A 345 -15.87 0.15 -1.97
C MET A 345 -14.56 0.36 -1.19
N PHE A 346 -14.27 1.60 -0.75
CA PHE A 346 -13.15 1.88 0.16
C PHE A 346 -13.31 1.19 1.52
N ILE A 347 -14.51 1.23 2.12
CA ILE A 347 -14.82 0.57 3.40
C ILE A 347 -14.55 -0.94 3.32
N ILE A 348 -15.10 -1.62 2.30
CA ILE A 348 -14.98 -3.09 2.22
C ILE A 348 -13.59 -3.56 1.76
N GLN A 349 -12.86 -2.78 0.95
CA GLN A 349 -11.47 -3.12 0.61
C GLN A 349 -10.56 -2.93 1.82
N GLY A 350 -10.75 -1.84 2.58
CA GLY A 350 -9.79 -1.38 3.57
C GLY A 350 -8.52 -0.78 2.94
N PRO A 351 -7.59 -0.28 3.78
CA PRO A 351 -6.36 0.40 3.36
C PRO A 351 -5.41 -0.57 2.65
N THR A 352 -4.78 -0.13 1.55
CA THR A 352 -3.79 -0.94 0.81
C THR A 352 -2.71 -0.05 0.21
N TYR A 353 -1.44 -0.49 0.32
CA TYR A 353 -0.19 0.22 0.00
C TYR A 353 0.08 1.51 0.80
N PHE A 354 -0.96 2.32 1.04
CA PHE A 354 -0.85 3.63 1.67
C PHE A 354 -2.15 3.97 2.44
N SER A 355 -2.13 5.04 3.23
CA SER A 355 -3.33 5.55 3.92
C SER A 355 -4.39 6.02 2.92
N HIS A 356 -5.66 5.75 3.22
CA HIS A 356 -6.80 6.23 2.43
C HIS A 356 -7.42 7.52 3.01
N ALA A 357 -6.92 8.04 4.14
CA ALA A 357 -7.54 9.13 4.90
C ALA A 357 -7.83 10.39 4.07
N VAL A 358 -6.84 10.91 3.34
CA VAL A 358 -6.96 12.19 2.63
C VAL A 358 -8.04 12.14 1.53
N ILE A 359 -8.08 11.05 0.77
CA ILE A 359 -9.09 10.88 -0.28
C ILE A 359 -10.47 10.58 0.34
N ILE A 360 -10.56 9.77 1.39
CA ILE A 360 -11.83 9.50 2.08
C ILE A 360 -12.43 10.78 2.68
N ASP A 361 -11.64 11.62 3.37
CA ASP A 361 -12.10 12.89 3.94
C ASP A 361 -12.64 13.85 2.85
N THR A 362 -11.95 13.94 1.71
CA THR A 362 -12.39 14.72 0.53
C THR A 362 -13.71 14.19 -0.05
N LEU A 363 -13.84 12.86 -0.16
CA LEU A 363 -15.03 12.19 -0.67
C LEU A 363 -16.21 12.31 0.31
N VAL A 364 -15.98 12.21 1.63
CA VAL A 364 -16.98 12.40 2.69
C VAL A 364 -17.48 13.85 2.72
N THR A 365 -16.59 14.82 2.54
CA THR A 365 -16.94 16.25 2.41
C THR A 365 -17.93 16.45 1.26
N SER A 366 -17.58 15.95 0.07
CA SER A 366 -18.43 16.04 -1.13
C SER A 366 -19.75 15.29 -0.95
N PHE A 367 -19.68 14.08 -0.39
CA PHE A 367 -20.85 13.24 -0.12
C PHE A 367 -21.87 13.92 0.79
N ARG A 368 -21.40 14.53 1.89
CA ARG A 368 -22.23 15.31 2.81
C ARG A 368 -22.93 16.46 2.09
N LEU A 369 -22.20 17.26 1.30
CA LEU A 369 -22.78 18.41 0.59
C LEU A 369 -23.91 18.02 -0.37
N HIS A 370 -23.82 16.84 -1.00
CA HIS A 370 -24.91 16.33 -1.84
C HIS A 370 -26.07 15.74 -1.01
N LEU A 371 -25.78 15.11 0.14
CA LEU A 371 -26.81 14.60 1.05
C LEU A 371 -27.60 15.70 1.77
N GLU A 372 -27.00 16.89 2.00
CA GLU A 372 -27.69 18.09 2.49
C GLU A 372 -28.69 18.64 1.48
N ARG A 373 -28.44 18.41 0.17
CA ARG A 373 -29.33 18.79 -0.95
C ARG A 373 -30.37 17.71 -1.30
N LEU A 374 -30.38 16.58 -0.59
CA LEU A 374 -31.27 15.45 -0.88
C LEU A 374 -32.54 15.51 -0.03
N GLU A 375 -33.64 15.99 -0.62
CA GLU A 375 -34.92 16.22 0.06
C GLU A 375 -35.58 14.94 0.59
N SER A 376 -35.79 13.96 -0.28
CA SER A 376 -36.46 12.69 0.05
C SER A 376 -35.96 11.55 -0.83
N THR A 377 -36.01 10.33 -0.29
CA THR A 377 -35.61 9.10 -0.99
C THR A 377 -36.24 7.88 -0.31
N HIS A 378 -36.15 6.72 -0.95
CA HIS A 378 -36.60 5.44 -0.39
C HIS A 378 -35.85 5.10 0.92
N GLN A 379 -36.54 4.42 1.83
CA GLN A 379 -36.04 4.10 3.17
C GLN A 379 -34.71 3.34 3.14
N GLU A 380 -34.62 2.33 2.26
CA GLU A 380 -33.46 1.46 2.07
C GLU A 380 -32.24 2.28 1.59
N VAL A 381 -32.49 3.20 0.67
CA VAL A 381 -31.48 4.12 0.12
C VAL A 381 -30.97 5.06 1.19
N ASN A 382 -31.87 5.69 1.97
CA ASN A 382 -31.47 6.64 3.01
C ASN A 382 -30.71 5.94 4.16
N ALA A 383 -31.15 4.75 4.57
CA ALA A 383 -30.47 3.91 5.56
C ALA A 383 -29.08 3.50 5.09
N TRP A 384 -28.94 3.08 3.83
CA TRP A 384 -27.65 2.71 3.26
C TRP A 384 -26.69 3.90 3.15
N LEU A 385 -27.16 5.05 2.66
CA LEU A 385 -26.36 6.28 2.57
C LEU A 385 -25.89 6.77 3.94
N ALA A 386 -26.77 6.71 4.95
CA ALA A 386 -26.40 7.02 6.34
C ALA A 386 -25.38 6.02 6.90
N ALA A 387 -25.57 4.72 6.71
CA ALA A 387 -24.65 3.68 7.20
C ALA A 387 -23.25 3.81 6.60
N VAL A 388 -23.16 4.01 5.28
CA VAL A 388 -21.89 4.22 4.56
C VAL A 388 -21.20 5.49 5.06
N GLY A 389 -21.93 6.60 5.13
CA GLY A 389 -21.36 7.88 5.54
C GLY A 389 -20.90 7.90 7.00
N LEU A 390 -21.62 7.22 7.89
CA LEU A 390 -21.26 7.09 9.30
C LEU A 390 -19.94 6.34 9.49
N VAL A 391 -19.73 5.22 8.80
CA VAL A 391 -18.45 4.50 8.82
C VAL A 391 -17.35 5.33 8.15
N ALA A 392 -17.61 5.88 6.95
CA ALA A 392 -16.61 6.62 6.17
C ALA A 392 -16.11 7.90 6.85
N SER A 393 -16.96 8.55 7.66
CA SER A 393 -16.63 9.77 8.39
C SER A 393 -15.95 9.53 9.74
N THR A 394 -15.70 8.27 10.13
CA THR A 394 -14.99 7.94 11.39
C THR A 394 -13.65 8.63 11.47
N GLY A 395 -13.38 9.31 12.60
CA GLY A 395 -12.14 10.08 12.80
C GLY A 395 -12.09 11.45 12.11
N THR A 396 -13.08 11.78 11.26
CA THR A 396 -13.19 13.09 10.58
C THR A 396 -14.07 14.07 11.38
N PRO A 397 -13.97 15.40 11.12
CA PRO A 397 -14.91 16.39 11.65
C PRO A 397 -16.38 16.19 11.23
N HIS A 398 -16.64 15.32 10.24
CA HIS A 398 -17.98 15.09 9.70
C HIS A 398 -18.78 14.01 10.44
N TYR A 399 -18.13 13.22 11.32
CA TYR A 399 -18.75 12.10 12.01
C TYR A 399 -20.06 12.45 12.72
N GLN A 400 -20.06 13.55 13.48
CA GLN A 400 -21.23 14.00 14.25
C GLN A 400 -22.46 14.29 13.36
N TRP A 401 -22.25 14.85 12.16
CA TRP A 401 -23.33 15.12 11.20
C TRP A 401 -23.95 13.82 10.67
N PHE A 402 -23.14 12.78 10.46
CA PHE A 402 -23.64 11.47 10.06
C PHE A 402 -24.33 10.72 11.20
N VAL A 403 -23.90 10.90 12.46
CA VAL A 403 -24.64 10.40 13.65
C VAL A 403 -26.04 11.02 13.71
N GLU A 404 -26.14 12.35 13.58
CA GLU A 404 -27.42 13.07 13.57
C GLU A 404 -28.32 12.63 12.40
N ARG A 405 -27.75 12.47 11.19
CA ARG A 405 -28.49 11.92 10.05
C ARG A 405 -28.98 10.50 10.30
N ALA A 406 -28.17 9.63 10.89
CA ALA A 406 -28.54 8.25 11.15
C ALA A 406 -29.64 8.15 12.24
N HIS A 407 -29.61 8.98 13.28
CA HIS A 407 -30.74 9.12 14.22
C HIS A 407 -32.03 9.58 13.50
N ALA A 408 -31.95 10.58 12.62
CA ALA A 408 -33.10 11.06 11.86
C ALA A 408 -33.69 9.97 10.96
N VAL A 409 -32.83 9.19 10.28
CA VAL A 409 -33.23 8.06 9.44
C VAL A 409 -33.86 6.94 10.27
N SER A 410 -33.32 6.59 11.44
CA SER A 410 -33.93 5.62 12.35
C SER A 410 -35.32 6.06 12.80
N ALA A 411 -35.48 7.35 13.17
CA ALA A 411 -36.75 7.90 13.61
C ALA A 411 -37.79 7.92 12.48
N SER A 412 -37.45 8.41 11.28
CA SER A 412 -38.38 8.49 10.14
C SER A 412 -38.81 7.11 9.64
N SER A 413 -37.87 6.17 9.64
CA SER A 413 -38.02 4.81 9.09
C SER A 413 -38.49 3.80 10.14
N ARG A 414 -38.66 4.24 11.40
CA ARG A 414 -39.02 3.44 12.58
C ARG A 414 -38.07 2.25 12.84
N LEU A 415 -36.80 2.38 12.47
CA LEU A 415 -35.76 1.38 12.73
C LEU A 415 -35.33 1.44 14.20
N ARG A 416 -35.34 0.30 14.88
CA ARG A 416 -35.15 0.15 16.33
C ARG A 416 -33.96 -0.71 16.73
N SER A 417 -33.32 -1.37 15.77
CA SER A 417 -32.20 -2.27 16.03
C SER A 417 -31.25 -2.36 14.84
N TRP A 418 -30.01 -2.79 15.11
CA TRP A 418 -29.03 -3.14 14.06
C TRP A 418 -29.60 -4.15 13.05
N ALA A 419 -30.38 -5.14 13.48
CA ALA A 419 -30.94 -6.16 12.59
C ALA A 419 -31.90 -5.57 11.53
N GLU A 420 -32.70 -4.57 11.90
CA GLU A 420 -33.60 -3.88 10.97
C GLU A 420 -32.84 -2.96 10.00
N VAL A 421 -31.85 -2.21 10.49
CA VAL A 421 -30.94 -1.41 9.67
C VAL A 421 -30.21 -2.31 8.66
N LEU A 422 -29.68 -3.43 9.14
CA LEU A 422 -28.94 -4.40 8.35
C LEU A 422 -29.80 -5.02 7.24
N ALA A 423 -31.07 -5.33 7.52
CA ALA A 423 -32.02 -5.78 6.50
C ALA A 423 -32.23 -4.71 5.41
N CYS A 424 -32.39 -3.43 5.79
CA CYS A 424 -32.50 -2.33 4.83
C CYS A 424 -31.23 -2.17 3.97
N ILE A 425 -30.03 -2.15 4.56
CA ILE A 425 -28.79 -1.96 3.78
C ILE A 425 -28.45 -3.19 2.92
N ARG A 426 -28.76 -4.42 3.38
CA ARG A 426 -28.64 -5.66 2.59
C ARG A 426 -29.55 -5.67 1.36
N SER A 427 -30.75 -5.09 1.45
CA SER A 427 -31.68 -5.01 0.31
C SER A 427 -31.24 -4.04 -0.80
N PHE A 428 -30.29 -3.14 -0.51
CA PHE A 428 -29.84 -2.12 -1.46
C PHE A 428 -28.52 -2.49 -2.15
N LEU A 429 -27.40 -2.54 -1.42
CA LEU A 429 -26.10 -2.92 -1.96
C LEU A 429 -25.19 -3.44 -0.85
N TRP A 430 -24.95 -4.75 -0.82
CA TRP A 430 -24.16 -5.40 0.22
C TRP A 430 -23.35 -6.58 -0.29
N LEU A 431 -22.06 -6.62 0.07
CA LEU A 431 -21.17 -7.75 -0.14
C LEU A 431 -21.04 -8.56 1.16
N GLU A 432 -21.62 -9.76 1.16
CA GLU A 432 -21.56 -10.67 2.31
C GLU A 432 -20.16 -11.28 2.44
N ARG A 433 -19.50 -11.07 3.59
CA ARG A 433 -18.20 -11.66 3.95
C ARG A 433 -18.14 -11.85 5.48
N PRO A 434 -17.22 -12.71 5.98
CA PRO A 434 -16.90 -12.74 7.40
C PRO A 434 -16.55 -11.34 7.91
N HIS A 435 -17.12 -10.95 9.05
CA HIS A 435 -16.88 -9.67 9.72
C HIS A 435 -17.36 -8.42 8.94
N SER A 436 -18.18 -8.55 7.88
CA SER A 436 -18.76 -7.37 7.18
C SER A 436 -19.59 -6.48 8.11
N GLU A 437 -20.32 -7.08 9.05
CA GLU A 437 -21.14 -6.34 10.02
C GLU A 437 -20.30 -5.61 11.07
N ASP A 438 -19.13 -6.14 11.43
CA ASP A 438 -18.30 -5.63 12.54
C ASP A 438 -17.74 -4.22 12.28
N ILE A 439 -17.70 -3.81 11.01
CA ILE A 439 -17.31 -2.45 10.60
C ILE A 439 -18.45 -1.45 10.81
N PHE A 440 -19.70 -1.86 10.60
CA PHE A 440 -20.87 -0.97 10.63
C PHE A 440 -21.57 -0.98 11.99
N ARG A 441 -21.76 -2.17 12.57
CA ARG A 441 -22.54 -2.40 13.77
C ARG A 441 -22.13 -1.55 14.97
N PRO A 442 -20.83 -1.35 15.30
CA PRO A 442 -20.42 -0.56 16.46
C PRO A 442 -20.96 0.88 16.42
N HIS A 443 -21.13 1.45 15.23
CA HIS A 443 -21.67 2.81 15.06
C HIS A 443 -23.19 2.86 15.28
N TRP A 444 -23.91 1.81 14.88
CA TRP A 444 -25.37 1.72 15.06
C TRP A 444 -25.76 1.29 16.47
N ASP A 445 -24.95 0.46 17.13
CA ASP A 445 -25.14 0.13 18.54
C ASP A 445 -25.04 1.40 19.43
N ILE A 446 -24.23 2.41 19.04
CA ILE A 446 -24.20 3.74 19.69
C ILE A 446 -25.49 4.53 19.44
N ILE A 447 -26.05 4.48 18.23
CA ILE A 447 -27.29 5.19 17.84
C ILE A 447 -28.52 4.66 18.61
N PHE A 448 -28.52 3.37 18.94
CA PHE A 448 -29.60 2.72 19.70
C PHE A 448 -29.34 2.67 21.22
N ALA A 449 -28.18 3.13 21.70
CA ALA A 449 -27.89 3.19 23.12
C ALA A 449 -28.78 4.23 23.85
N PRO A 450 -29.27 3.94 25.06
CA PRO A 450 -30.04 4.91 25.83
C PRO A 450 -29.15 6.09 26.26
N SER A 451 -29.70 7.31 26.27
CA SER A 451 -28.95 8.57 26.39
C SER A 451 -28.08 8.72 27.64
N ASN A 452 -28.25 7.87 28.65
CA ASN A 452 -27.43 7.87 29.87
C ASN A 452 -26.08 7.14 29.70
N ASP A 453 -25.93 6.26 28.69
CA ASP A 453 -24.73 5.42 28.51
C ASP A 453 -23.67 6.03 27.58
N LEU A 454 -23.98 7.15 26.90
CA LEU A 454 -23.06 7.87 26.00
C LEU A 454 -21.75 8.33 26.68
N ASN A 455 -21.75 8.47 28.00
CA ASN A 455 -20.55 8.79 28.79
C ASN A 455 -19.72 7.55 29.21
N ALA A 456 -20.21 6.33 28.93
CA ALA A 456 -19.61 5.06 29.38
C ALA A 456 -19.15 4.15 28.24
N THR A 457 -19.69 4.30 27.03
CA THR A 457 -19.28 3.51 25.85
C THR A 457 -18.13 4.14 25.06
N THR A 458 -16.90 3.97 25.55
CA THR A 458 -15.72 3.94 24.66
C THR A 458 -15.71 2.65 23.82
N THR A 459 -16.73 2.49 22.98
CA THR A 459 -16.73 1.49 21.91
C THR A 459 -15.74 1.96 20.86
N THR A 460 -14.60 1.29 20.72
CA THR A 460 -13.58 1.64 19.73
C THR A 460 -14.09 1.42 18.31
N THR A 461 -14.68 2.46 17.72
CA THR A 461 -14.92 2.56 16.28
C THR A 461 -13.58 2.55 15.55
N ILE A 462 -13.43 1.70 14.54
CA ILE A 462 -12.17 1.51 13.82
C ILE A 462 -12.08 2.57 12.71
N ASP A 463 -11.01 3.37 12.72
CA ASP A 463 -10.66 4.21 11.57
C ASP A 463 -10.22 3.32 10.40
N ILE A 464 -11.17 3.04 9.51
CA ILE A 464 -11.00 2.25 8.29
C ILE A 464 -10.07 2.88 7.24
N SER A 465 -9.67 4.15 7.42
CA SER A 465 -8.82 4.86 6.46
C SER A 465 -7.33 4.60 6.68
N GLN A 466 -6.95 4.05 7.84
CA GLN A 466 -5.56 3.81 8.24
C GLN A 466 -5.25 2.30 8.30
N PRO A 467 -4.07 1.85 7.83
CA PRO A 467 -3.62 0.48 8.02
C PRO A 467 -3.70 0.06 9.51
N ILE A 468 -4.34 -1.07 9.78
CA ILE A 468 -4.46 -1.62 11.14
C ILE A 468 -3.08 -2.11 11.57
N THR A 469 -2.35 -1.21 12.23
CA THR A 469 -1.09 -1.48 12.91
C THR A 469 -1.31 -1.28 14.41
N PRO A 470 -0.46 -1.84 15.29
CA PRO A 470 -0.52 -1.52 16.72
C PRO A 470 -0.20 -0.03 16.94
N ARG A 471 -1.27 0.79 16.98
CA ARG A 471 -1.29 2.27 16.97
C ARG A 471 -0.71 2.88 15.69
N SER A 472 -1.58 3.10 14.70
CA SER A 472 -1.21 3.83 13.49
C SER A 472 -1.00 5.34 13.73
N LEU A 473 0.05 5.80 13.09
CA LEU A 473 0.56 7.15 12.92
C LEU A 473 -0.51 8.20 12.52
N THR A 474 -1.03 8.97 13.47
CA THR A 474 -1.48 10.34 13.16
C THR A 474 -0.32 11.32 13.29
N ILE A 475 0.10 11.93 12.19
CA ILE A 475 0.94 13.14 12.23
C ILE A 475 0.06 14.29 12.72
N ARG A 476 -0.07 14.43 14.03
CA ARG A 476 -0.47 15.71 14.62
C ARG A 476 0.70 16.67 14.41
N VAL A 477 0.59 17.52 13.39
CA VAL A 477 1.36 18.77 13.35
C VAL A 477 1.06 19.49 14.67
N PRO A 478 2.07 19.74 15.53
CA PRO A 478 1.81 20.44 16.78
C PRO A 478 1.28 21.84 16.45
N PRO A 479 0.25 22.35 17.17
CA PRO A 479 -0.19 23.71 16.97
C PRO A 479 0.99 24.65 17.18
N ARG A 480 1.18 25.62 16.28
CA ARG A 480 2.23 26.64 16.40
C ARG A 480 2.13 27.28 17.79
N GLY A 481 3.06 26.95 18.66
CA GLY A 481 3.11 27.52 20.00
C GLY A 481 3.27 29.03 19.89
N SER A 482 2.31 29.77 20.44
CA SER A 482 2.46 31.20 20.71
C SER A 482 3.76 31.42 21.49
N PRO A 483 4.57 32.44 21.13
CA PRO A 483 5.87 32.65 21.76
C PRO A 483 5.70 32.97 23.25
N PRO A 484 6.64 32.54 24.11
CA PRO A 484 6.59 32.89 25.52
C PRO A 484 6.75 34.41 25.67
N ARG A 485 5.81 35.06 26.36
CA ARG A 485 5.98 36.45 26.81
C ARG A 485 7.23 36.55 27.67
N LYS A 486 8.27 37.20 27.16
CA LYS A 486 9.31 37.82 27.99
C LYS A 486 9.13 39.34 27.93
N ASN A 487 8.90 39.95 29.09
CA ASN A 487 8.86 41.40 29.20
C ASN A 487 10.26 42.00 29.08
N SER A 488 10.32 43.19 28.47
CA SER A 488 11.28 44.27 28.69
C SER A 488 12.79 43.95 28.65
N GLY A 489 13.43 44.35 27.55
CA GLY A 489 14.88 44.54 27.42
C GLY A 489 15.18 45.33 26.15
N VAL A 490 15.40 46.64 26.28
CA VAL A 490 15.62 47.57 25.15
C VAL A 490 17.05 47.47 24.62
N LEU A 491 17.25 47.44 23.28
CA LEU A 491 18.25 48.23 22.54
C LEU A 491 18.36 47.84 21.03
N THR A 492 18.12 48.85 20.17
CA THR A 492 18.75 49.16 18.85
C THR A 492 18.91 48.12 17.71
N SER A 493 18.26 48.44 16.59
CA SER A 493 18.70 48.38 15.17
C SER A 493 19.71 47.33 14.67
N SER A 494 19.33 46.62 13.60
CA SER A 494 19.78 46.96 12.22
C SER A 494 19.03 46.18 11.13
N THR A 495 19.16 46.63 9.89
CA THR A 495 18.49 46.16 8.66
C THR A 495 19.20 44.98 7.96
N ASP A 496 18.59 44.53 6.85
CA ASP A 496 19.10 43.76 5.69
C ASP A 496 18.49 42.34 5.62
N ILE A 497 17.60 41.96 4.69
CA ILE A 497 17.53 42.04 3.21
C ILE A 497 18.50 41.07 2.50
N ILE A 498 17.99 40.37 1.46
CA ILE A 498 18.59 39.31 0.60
C ILE A 498 18.47 37.88 1.21
N GLY A 499 18.08 36.82 0.47
CA GLY A 499 17.57 36.78 -0.91
C GLY A 499 17.27 35.37 -1.46
N PHE A 500 16.73 35.30 -2.69
CA PHE A 500 16.38 34.07 -3.44
C PHE A 500 17.56 33.20 -3.90
N GLY A 501 17.27 31.90 -4.10
CA GLY A 501 18.06 30.93 -4.88
C GLY A 501 17.24 29.67 -5.16
#